data_AF-A0A212KP55-F1
#
_entry.id   AF-A0A212KP55-F1
#
_cell.length_a   1.000
_cell.length_b   1.000
_cell.length_c   1.000
_cell.angle_alpha   90.00
_cell.angle_beta   90.00
_cell.angle_gamma   90.00
#
_symmetry.space_group_name_H-M   'P 1'
#
loop_
_entity.id
_entity.type
_entity.pdbx_description
1 polymer ?
#
loop_
_entity_poly.entity_id
_entity_poly.type
_entity_poly.pdbx_seq_one_letter_code
_entity_poly.pdbx_strand_id
1 'polypeptide(L)'
;MILTTSTSDLQETELYLLPPSHPAFSKLSEIFINIKRPLTSEVSLKNLGFVFLREDWRKDRGKVPIATHSSKELSNYIFKFYVSKDYKKTSRLKDRCKFSRRAQKVVEEMHLEKYFFIPKKYLFPLRRIRGEKLNRFMLVEDKVSFLKNDNFAKFWRSEKIYEYLLPVAKLLWHSRIKDLQPSNLKRNEDGKMSLFDTESGSERFKASFVAINYWLKRNKENKGWNYQRFSVLWEKACRKAKKKTPLI
;
A
#
# COMPACT_ATOMS: atom_id res chain seq x y z
N MET A 1 18.28 17.56 16.97
CA MET A 1 18.01 16.97 18.31
C MET A 1 17.94 15.46 18.12
N ILE A 2 18.98 14.74 18.56
CA ILE A 2 19.22 13.34 18.24
C ILE A 2 18.33 12.46 19.15
N LEU A 3 17.58 11.55 18.52
CA LEU A 3 16.63 10.65 19.16
C LEU A 3 17.38 9.53 19.91
N THR A 4 17.35 9.55 21.25
CA THR A 4 17.83 8.43 22.07
C THR A 4 16.78 7.32 22.12
N THR A 5 16.88 6.38 21.19
CA THR A 5 16.24 5.05 21.27
C THR A 5 17.30 4.00 20.93
N SER A 6 17.14 2.78 21.43
CA SER A 6 18.03 1.64 21.11
C SER A 6 18.42 1.66 19.64
N THR A 7 19.72 1.81 19.40
CA THR A 7 20.35 2.14 18.11
C THR A 7 19.99 1.18 16.98
N SER A 8 19.63 -0.07 17.30
CA SER A 8 19.33 -1.12 16.32
C SER A 8 18.00 -0.93 15.57
N ASP A 9 16.95 -0.43 16.24
CA ASP A 9 15.61 -0.33 15.62
C ASP A 9 15.50 0.85 14.64
N LEU A 10 16.25 1.93 14.92
CA LEU A 10 16.34 3.08 14.03
C LEU A 10 17.18 2.75 12.79
N GLN A 11 18.33 2.08 12.95
CA GLN A 11 19.18 1.69 11.82
C GLN A 11 18.45 0.85 10.77
N GLU A 12 17.60 -0.10 11.17
CA GLU A 12 16.81 -0.89 10.20
C GLU A 12 15.66 -0.11 9.55
N THR A 13 15.19 0.97 10.18
CA THR A 13 14.08 1.80 9.65
C THR A 13 14.57 2.95 8.79
N GLU A 14 15.83 3.38 8.93
CA GLU A 14 16.46 4.49 8.21
C GLU A 14 16.23 4.41 6.71
N LEU A 15 16.40 3.22 6.13
CA LEU A 15 16.21 3.02 4.70
C LEU A 15 14.81 3.42 4.24
N TYR A 16 13.78 3.28 5.08
CA TYR A 16 12.38 3.56 4.73
C TYR A 16 11.89 4.94 5.18
N LEU A 17 12.73 5.72 5.86
CA LEU A 17 12.35 7.05 6.30
C LEU A 17 12.06 7.96 5.11
N LEU A 18 11.16 8.90 5.32
CA LEU A 18 10.94 10.00 4.39
C LEU A 18 12.22 10.84 4.34
N PRO A 19 12.91 10.93 3.18
CA PRO A 19 14.20 11.61 3.14
C PRO A 19 14.01 13.13 3.30
N PRO A 20 14.99 13.85 3.88
CA PRO A 20 14.90 15.31 4.06
C PRO A 20 14.68 16.10 2.76
N SER A 21 15.17 15.58 1.63
CA SER A 21 14.99 16.17 0.31
C SER A 21 13.58 15.98 -0.26
N HIS A 22 12.73 15.16 0.37
CA HIS A 22 11.38 14.91 -0.12
C HIS A 22 10.48 16.15 0.11
N PRO A 23 9.65 16.58 -0.87
CA PRO A 23 8.83 17.79 -0.76
C PRO A 23 7.93 17.83 0.49
N ALA A 24 7.35 16.68 0.87
CA ALA A 24 6.53 16.59 2.07
C ALA A 24 7.31 16.73 3.40
N PHE A 25 8.62 16.49 3.43
CA PHE A 25 9.38 16.37 4.68
C PHE A 25 9.39 17.68 5.48
N SER A 26 9.69 18.79 4.80
CA SER A 26 9.78 20.10 5.46
C SER A 26 8.43 20.50 6.08
N LYS A 27 7.34 20.36 5.31
CA LYS A 27 6.00 20.71 5.80
C LYS A 27 5.53 19.82 6.95
N LEU A 28 5.77 18.51 6.87
CA LEU A 28 5.48 17.60 7.97
C LEU A 28 6.32 17.92 9.21
N SER A 29 7.60 18.26 9.03
CA SER A 29 8.45 18.68 10.15
C SER A 29 7.88 19.93 10.83
N GLU A 30 7.49 20.95 10.06
CA GLU A 30 6.82 22.16 10.57
C GLU A 30 5.54 21.84 11.36
N ILE A 31 4.68 20.96 10.83
CA ILE A 31 3.43 20.56 11.49
C ILE A 31 3.72 19.89 12.85
N PHE A 32 4.71 18.98 12.90
CA PHE A 32 4.94 18.13 14.07
C PHE A 32 5.99 18.67 15.06
N ILE A 33 6.80 19.68 14.71
CA ILE A 33 7.93 20.16 15.55
C ILE A 33 7.49 20.72 16.91
N ASN A 34 6.36 21.44 16.93
CA ASN A 34 5.88 22.15 18.12
C ASN A 34 4.80 21.40 18.90
N ILE A 35 4.47 20.17 18.50
CA ILE A 35 3.42 19.42 19.16
C ILE A 35 3.90 18.95 20.54
N LYS A 36 3.29 19.51 21.58
CA LYS A 36 3.54 19.18 22.98
C LYS A 36 2.44 18.31 23.60
N ARG A 37 1.27 18.23 22.96
CA ARG A 37 0.09 17.49 23.45
C ARG A 37 -0.10 16.18 22.68
N PRO A 38 -0.61 15.12 23.32
CA PRO A 38 -0.86 13.84 22.65
C PRO A 38 -1.89 13.95 21.52
N LEU A 39 -1.56 13.40 20.36
CA LEU A 39 -2.40 13.23 19.17
C LEU A 39 -3.27 11.98 19.27
N THR A 40 -4.10 11.99 20.31
CA THR A 40 -4.91 10.82 20.71
C THR A 40 -6.27 10.74 20.02
N SER A 41 -6.61 11.74 19.19
CA SER A 41 -7.92 11.84 18.53
C SER A 41 -7.85 12.34 17.08
N GLU A 42 -8.85 12.02 16.27
CA GLU A 42 -9.06 12.61 14.93
C GLU A 42 -9.21 14.12 15.01
N VAL A 43 -9.87 14.66 16.04
CA VAL A 43 -9.97 16.11 16.27
C VAL A 43 -8.57 16.73 16.37
N SER A 44 -7.67 16.13 17.14
CA SER A 44 -6.29 16.63 17.25
C SER A 44 -5.53 16.60 15.93
N LEU A 45 -5.80 15.63 15.05
CA LEU A 45 -5.20 15.55 13.71
C LEU A 45 -5.87 16.52 12.72
N LYS A 46 -7.19 16.70 12.80
CA LYS A 46 -7.93 17.69 12.01
C LYS A 46 -7.45 19.11 12.27
N ASN A 47 -7.18 19.44 13.54
CA ASN A 47 -6.62 20.74 13.93
C ASN A 47 -5.22 21.00 13.34
N LEU A 48 -4.51 19.96 12.91
CA LEU A 48 -3.23 20.09 12.20
C LEU A 48 -3.41 20.22 10.69
N GLY A 49 -4.63 20.17 10.16
CA GLY A 49 -4.92 20.29 8.72
C GLY A 49 -5.18 18.95 8.02
N PHE A 50 -5.21 17.82 8.73
CA PHE A 50 -5.52 16.51 8.13
C PHE A 50 -7.02 16.34 7.86
N VAL A 51 -7.35 15.87 6.65
CA VAL A 51 -8.72 15.62 6.19
C VAL A 51 -8.91 14.12 5.97
N PHE A 52 -9.73 13.49 6.80
CA PHE A 52 -9.94 12.04 6.81
C PHE A 52 -10.84 11.58 5.67
N LEU A 53 -10.47 10.47 5.02
CA LEU A 53 -11.18 9.95 3.84
C LEU A 53 -12.42 9.13 4.17
N ARG A 54 -12.63 8.77 5.45
CA ARG A 54 -13.82 8.05 5.93
C ARG A 54 -14.19 8.61 7.31
N GLU A 55 -15.46 8.96 7.49
CA GLU A 55 -15.98 9.51 8.75
C GLU A 55 -16.22 8.43 9.81
N ASP A 56 -16.30 7.15 9.40
CA ASP A 56 -16.74 6.03 10.23
C ASP A 56 -15.69 5.51 11.24
N TRP A 57 -14.57 6.22 11.41
CA TRP A 57 -13.44 5.83 12.27
C TRP A 57 -13.85 5.38 13.67
N ARG A 58 -14.93 5.95 14.23
CA ARG A 58 -15.41 5.64 15.57
C ARG A 58 -15.99 4.23 15.74
N LYS A 59 -16.41 3.56 14.66
CA LYS A 59 -17.15 2.29 14.75
C LYS A 59 -16.26 1.05 14.76
N ASP A 60 -14.99 1.16 14.38
CA ASP A 60 -14.10 -0.01 14.24
C ASP A 60 -12.67 0.29 14.70
N ARG A 61 -12.37 -0.04 15.97
CA ARG A 61 -11.09 0.21 16.64
C ARG A 61 -9.89 -0.50 15.97
N GLY A 62 -10.13 -1.40 15.01
CA GLY A 62 -9.09 -2.11 14.26
C GLY A 62 -8.63 -1.40 12.98
N LYS A 63 -9.35 -0.38 12.49
CA LYS A 63 -9.04 0.26 11.20
C LYS A 63 -7.98 1.35 11.35
N VAL A 64 -7.06 1.41 10.38
CA VAL A 64 -6.01 2.42 10.29
C VAL A 64 -6.62 3.72 9.72
N PRO A 65 -6.63 4.84 10.46
CA PRO A 65 -7.04 6.12 9.92
C PRO A 65 -6.21 6.52 8.69
N ILE A 66 -6.91 6.91 7.62
CA ILE A 66 -6.31 7.40 6.37
C ILE A 66 -6.79 8.82 6.13
N ALA A 67 -5.85 9.75 5.93
CA ALA A 67 -6.15 11.16 5.69
C ALA A 67 -5.36 11.70 4.51
N THR A 68 -5.84 12.81 3.98
CA THR A 68 -5.08 13.77 3.16
C THR A 68 -4.79 15.01 4.00
N HIS A 69 -4.18 16.04 3.44
CA HIS A 69 -3.89 17.28 4.15
C HIS A 69 -4.27 18.49 3.29
N SER A 70 -4.72 19.58 3.92
CA SER A 70 -5.19 20.80 3.24
C SER A 70 -4.08 21.61 2.56
N SER A 71 -2.86 21.56 3.09
CA SER A 71 -1.67 22.20 2.48
C SER A 71 -1.42 21.68 1.06
N LYS A 72 -1.14 22.60 0.13
CA LYS A 72 -0.86 22.29 -1.29
C LYS A 72 0.36 21.39 -1.47
N GLU A 73 1.40 21.57 -0.67
CA GLU A 73 2.63 20.75 -0.67
C GLU A 73 2.37 19.30 -0.26
N LEU A 74 1.26 19.06 0.44
CA LEU A 74 0.87 17.74 0.92
C LEU A 74 -0.30 17.13 0.15
N SER A 75 -0.84 17.82 -0.87
CA SER A 75 -2.06 17.41 -1.59
C SER A 75 -1.91 16.09 -2.37
N ASN A 76 -0.67 15.76 -2.73
CA ASN A 76 -0.31 14.59 -3.53
C ASN A 76 0.00 13.36 -2.68
N TYR A 77 -0.26 13.40 -1.37
CA TYR A 77 0.03 12.31 -0.46
C TYR A 77 -1.20 11.90 0.36
N ILE A 78 -1.17 10.65 0.81
CA ILE A 78 -2.05 10.13 1.84
C ILE A 78 -1.23 9.75 3.07
N PHE A 79 -1.86 9.89 4.23
CA PHE A 79 -1.25 9.70 5.53
C PHE A 79 -2.01 8.61 6.27
N LYS A 80 -1.31 7.56 6.70
CA LYS A 80 -1.89 6.48 7.49
C LYS A 80 -1.36 6.52 8.91
N PHE A 81 -2.27 6.70 9.85
CA PHE A 81 -1.97 6.84 11.28
C PHE A 81 -2.23 5.53 12.00
N TYR A 82 -1.19 4.90 12.51
CA TYR A 82 -1.32 3.62 13.21
C TYR A 82 -1.39 3.85 14.71
N VAL A 83 -2.46 3.38 15.35
CA VAL A 83 -2.62 3.48 16.81
C VAL A 83 -2.09 2.19 17.44
N SER A 84 -0.94 2.26 18.13
CA SER A 84 -0.48 1.18 19.00
C SER A 84 0.76 1.52 19.81
N LYS A 85 0.83 0.92 21.01
CA LYS A 85 2.05 0.82 21.82
C LYS A 85 2.94 -0.38 21.44
N ASP A 86 2.49 -1.27 20.55
CA ASP A 86 3.17 -2.54 20.24
C ASP A 86 4.18 -2.40 19.09
N TYR A 87 5.44 -2.80 19.37
CA TYR A 87 6.56 -2.84 18.44
C TYR A 87 6.31 -3.74 17.21
N LYS A 88 5.52 -4.83 17.34
CA LYS A 88 5.20 -5.72 16.21
C LYS A 88 4.51 -4.98 15.05
N LYS A 89 3.84 -3.87 15.34
CA LYS A 89 3.22 -3.03 14.30
C LYS A 89 4.20 -2.15 13.55
N THR A 90 5.34 -1.78 14.13
CA THR A 90 6.40 -1.05 13.41
C THR A 90 7.04 -1.93 12.33
N SER A 91 7.25 -3.22 12.61
CA SER A 91 7.70 -4.19 11.60
C SER A 91 6.75 -4.24 10.38
N ARG A 92 5.44 -4.24 10.62
CA ARG A 92 4.43 -4.18 9.54
C ARG A 92 4.51 -2.91 8.69
N LEU A 93 4.93 -1.78 9.26
CA LEU A 93 5.13 -0.54 8.50
C LEU A 93 6.38 -0.61 7.60
N LYS A 94 7.47 -1.19 8.12
CA LYS A 94 8.68 -1.50 7.33
C LYS A 94 8.32 -2.39 6.15
N ASP A 95 7.57 -3.46 6.42
CA ASP A 95 7.14 -4.42 5.39
C ASP A 95 6.34 -3.77 4.27
N ARG A 96 5.45 -2.83 4.60
CA ARG A 96 4.69 -2.04 3.61
C ARG A 96 5.60 -1.20 2.72
N CYS A 97 6.65 -0.58 3.27
CA CYS A 97 7.62 0.18 2.48
C CYS A 97 8.49 -0.76 1.61
N LYS A 98 8.99 -1.85 2.19
CA LYS A 98 9.77 -2.89 1.50
C LYS A 98 8.99 -3.50 0.35
N PHE A 99 7.71 -3.74 0.55
CA PHE A 99 6.79 -4.19 -0.48
C PHE A 99 6.77 -3.23 -1.67
N SER A 100 6.53 -1.94 -1.39
CA SER A 100 6.38 -0.93 -2.44
C SER A 100 7.63 -0.84 -3.30
N ARG A 101 8.80 -0.87 -2.66
CA ARG A 101 10.09 -0.82 -3.34
C ARG A 101 10.36 -2.04 -4.20
N ARG A 102 10.08 -3.25 -3.68
CA ARG A 102 10.21 -4.47 -4.48
C ARG A 102 9.28 -4.47 -5.68
N ALA A 103 8.03 -4.04 -5.50
CA ALA A 103 7.08 -3.92 -6.59
C ALA A 103 7.55 -2.89 -7.64
N GLN A 104 8.06 -1.74 -7.22
CA GLN A 104 8.63 -0.73 -8.11
C GLN A 104 9.81 -1.28 -8.92
N LYS A 105 10.79 -1.88 -8.24
CA LYS A 105 11.95 -2.51 -8.89
C LYS A 105 11.53 -3.53 -9.95
N VAL A 106 10.55 -4.38 -9.64
CA VAL A 106 10.02 -5.36 -10.59
C VAL A 106 9.30 -4.70 -11.77
N VAL A 107 8.55 -3.62 -11.53
CA VAL A 107 7.89 -2.88 -12.61
C VAL A 107 8.93 -2.25 -13.55
N GLU A 108 10.00 -1.67 -12.99
CA GLU A 108 11.08 -1.02 -13.73
C GLU A 108 11.93 -2.04 -14.52
N GLU A 109 12.46 -3.07 -13.85
CA GLU A 109 13.36 -4.06 -14.46
C GLU A 109 12.67 -4.95 -15.50
N MET A 110 11.34 -5.09 -15.42
CA MET A 110 10.57 -5.90 -16.36
C MET A 110 9.76 -5.06 -17.37
N HIS A 111 9.95 -3.74 -17.39
CA HIS A 111 9.28 -2.78 -18.27
C HIS A 111 7.74 -2.90 -18.24
N LEU A 112 7.17 -2.89 -17.03
CA LEU A 112 5.73 -3.04 -16.78
C LEU A 112 5.03 -1.71 -16.45
N GLU A 113 5.69 -0.57 -16.65
CA GLU A 113 5.20 0.78 -16.31
C GLU A 113 3.94 1.16 -17.07
N LYS A 114 3.70 0.54 -18.23
CA LYS A 114 2.45 0.71 -18.98
C LYS A 114 1.25 0.05 -18.31
N TYR A 115 1.49 -0.95 -17.45
CA TYR A 115 0.44 -1.69 -16.76
C TYR A 115 0.23 -1.23 -15.33
N PHE A 116 1.29 -0.78 -14.66
CA PHE A 116 1.26 -0.53 -13.22
C PHE A 116 1.70 0.86 -12.82
N PHE A 117 1.06 1.37 -11.77
CA PHE A 117 1.55 2.49 -10.96
C PHE A 117 1.73 2.01 -9.52
N ILE A 118 2.95 2.07 -8.98
CA ILE A 118 3.21 1.62 -7.61
C ILE A 118 3.44 2.85 -6.74
N PRO A 119 2.49 3.22 -5.86
CA PRO A 119 2.64 4.39 -5.00
C PRO A 119 3.78 4.19 -4.01
N LYS A 120 4.76 5.12 -3.98
CA LYS A 120 5.87 5.09 -3.04
C LYS A 120 5.34 5.21 -1.61
N LYS A 121 6.06 4.59 -0.68
CA LYS A 121 5.73 4.54 0.74
C LYS A 121 6.96 4.89 1.57
N TYR A 122 6.74 5.73 2.56
CA TYR A 122 7.77 6.26 3.44
C TYR A 122 7.28 6.28 4.88
N LEU A 123 8.22 6.22 5.81
CA LEU A 123 7.95 6.40 7.24
C LEU A 123 8.36 7.81 7.64
N PHE A 124 7.40 8.60 8.14
CA PHE A 124 7.69 9.88 8.77
C PHE A 124 7.75 9.68 10.29
N PRO A 125 8.87 10.03 10.96
CA PRO A 125 9.00 9.88 12.40
C PRO A 125 8.14 10.91 13.14
N LEU A 126 7.38 10.44 14.11
CA LEU A 126 6.60 11.27 15.03
C LEU A 126 7.32 11.35 16.38
N ARG A 127 7.33 12.54 16.97
CA ARG A 127 7.87 12.74 18.31
C ARG A 127 7.08 11.92 19.32
N ARG A 128 7.79 11.23 20.23
CA ARG A 128 7.14 10.51 21.34
C ARG A 128 6.65 11.52 22.38
N ILE A 129 5.33 11.62 22.55
CA ILE A 129 4.70 12.48 23.56
C ILE A 129 4.12 11.60 24.67
N ARG A 130 4.22 12.02 25.94
CA ARG A 130 3.68 11.26 27.08
C ARG A 130 2.16 11.14 26.94
N GLY A 131 1.62 9.93 26.96
CA GLY A 131 0.19 9.66 26.75
C GLY A 131 -0.22 9.47 25.28
N GLU A 132 0.72 9.60 24.34
CA GLU A 132 0.49 9.31 22.92
C GLU A 132 0.09 7.85 22.69
N LYS A 133 -0.88 7.64 21.79
CA LYS A 133 -1.32 6.31 21.36
C LYS A 133 -0.92 6.01 19.91
N LEU A 134 -0.54 7.02 19.13
CA LEU A 134 0.04 6.82 17.81
C LEU A 134 1.37 6.07 17.90
N ASN A 135 1.60 5.24 16.88
CA ASN A 135 2.91 4.66 16.63
C ASN A 135 3.91 5.81 16.39
N ARG A 136 5.19 5.55 16.65
CA ARG A 136 6.29 6.48 16.40
C ARG A 136 6.47 6.84 14.93
N PHE A 137 5.79 6.15 14.02
CA PHE A 137 5.83 6.45 12.60
C PHE A 137 4.42 6.64 12.04
N MET A 138 4.31 7.64 11.18
CA MET A 138 3.22 7.80 10.24
C MET A 138 3.66 7.25 8.88
N LEU A 139 2.79 6.49 8.21
CA LEU A 139 3.07 6.07 6.84
C LEU A 139 2.61 7.17 5.87
N VAL A 140 3.54 7.66 5.06
CA VAL A 140 3.29 8.60 3.96
C VAL A 140 3.31 7.81 2.67
N GLU A 141 2.26 7.94 1.85
CA GLU A 141 2.11 7.21 0.59
C GLU A 141 1.70 8.17 -0.52
N ASP A 142 2.21 7.97 -1.75
CA ASP A 142 1.75 8.74 -2.91
C ASP A 142 0.24 8.57 -3.08
N LYS A 143 -0.47 9.70 -3.26
CA LYS A 143 -1.92 9.68 -3.48
C LYS A 143 -2.21 9.16 -4.89
N VAL A 144 -3.11 8.19 -4.98
CA VAL A 144 -3.61 7.65 -6.25
C VAL A 144 -5.01 8.17 -6.48
N SER A 145 -5.24 8.78 -7.64
CA SER A 145 -6.59 9.08 -8.13
C SER A 145 -7.16 7.87 -8.85
N PHE A 146 -8.27 7.36 -8.34
CA PHE A 146 -8.98 6.23 -8.93
C PHE A 146 -10.14 6.72 -9.78
N LEU A 147 -10.42 6.00 -10.88
CA LEU A 147 -11.58 6.25 -11.73
C LEU A 147 -12.88 6.18 -10.89
N LYS A 148 -13.64 7.29 -10.83
CA LYS A 148 -14.83 7.45 -9.98
C LYS A 148 -15.89 6.34 -10.16
N ASN A 149 -16.03 5.83 -11.39
CA ASN A 149 -16.99 4.78 -11.75
C ASN A 149 -16.29 3.44 -12.09
N ASP A 150 -15.06 3.20 -11.61
CA ASP A 150 -14.40 1.92 -11.83
C ASP A 150 -15.16 0.82 -11.11
N ASN A 151 -15.99 0.11 -11.86
CA ASN A 151 -16.49 -1.17 -11.43
C ASN A 151 -15.33 -2.18 -11.54
N PHE A 152 -14.48 -2.14 -10.53
CA PHE A 152 -13.32 -3.03 -10.35
C PHE A 152 -13.69 -4.49 -10.64
N ALA A 153 -14.84 -4.95 -10.14
CA ALA A 153 -15.30 -6.32 -10.37
C ALA A 153 -15.65 -6.58 -11.84
N LYS A 154 -16.27 -5.62 -12.54
CA LYS A 154 -16.52 -5.70 -13.98
C LYS A 154 -15.22 -5.74 -14.78
N PHE A 155 -14.22 -4.95 -14.41
CA PHE A 155 -12.92 -4.96 -15.09
C PHE A 155 -12.23 -6.32 -14.98
N TRP A 156 -12.16 -6.91 -13.78
CA TRP A 156 -11.58 -8.26 -13.57
C TRP A 156 -12.33 -9.38 -14.29
N ARG A 157 -13.61 -9.16 -14.64
CA ARG A 157 -14.43 -10.10 -15.42
C ARG A 157 -14.41 -9.82 -16.92
N SER A 158 -13.85 -8.70 -17.36
CA SER A 158 -13.80 -8.32 -18.77
C SER A 158 -12.63 -8.99 -19.51
N GLU A 159 -12.71 -9.13 -20.83
CA GLU A 159 -11.59 -9.66 -21.61
C GLU A 159 -10.32 -8.79 -21.53
N LYS A 160 -10.47 -7.49 -21.21
CA LYS A 160 -9.34 -6.58 -21.00
C LYS A 160 -8.39 -7.06 -19.90
N ILE A 161 -8.87 -7.84 -18.91
CA ILE A 161 -8.00 -8.39 -17.86
C ILE A 161 -6.93 -9.33 -18.42
N TYR A 162 -7.17 -9.96 -19.58
CA TYR A 162 -6.26 -10.93 -20.18
C TYR A 162 -4.90 -10.31 -20.53
N GLU A 163 -4.89 -9.02 -20.91
CA GLU A 163 -3.67 -8.26 -21.16
C GLU A 163 -2.83 -8.06 -19.89
N TYR A 164 -3.46 -8.04 -18.72
CA TYR A 164 -2.81 -7.83 -17.43
C TYR A 164 -2.37 -9.13 -16.76
N LEU A 165 -2.84 -10.30 -17.19
CA LEU A 165 -2.53 -11.57 -16.50
C LEU A 165 -1.04 -11.87 -16.43
N LEU A 166 -0.31 -11.74 -17.54
CA LEU A 166 1.14 -11.97 -17.54
C LEU A 166 1.89 -10.89 -16.73
N PRO A 167 1.63 -9.58 -16.91
CA PRO A 167 2.20 -8.54 -16.05
C PRO A 167 1.94 -8.75 -14.55
N VAL A 168 0.70 -9.08 -14.15
CA VAL A 168 0.36 -9.33 -12.74
C VAL A 168 1.08 -10.57 -12.21
N ALA A 169 1.15 -11.65 -13.01
CA ALA A 169 1.87 -12.86 -12.62
C ALA A 169 3.38 -12.60 -12.44
N LYS A 170 4.00 -11.82 -13.33
CA LYS A 170 5.40 -11.39 -13.20
C LYS A 170 5.62 -10.56 -11.95
N LEU A 171 4.77 -9.54 -11.75
CA LEU A 171 4.83 -8.68 -10.58
C LEU A 171 4.78 -9.51 -9.30
N LEU A 172 3.77 -10.38 -9.15
CA LEU A 172 3.60 -11.25 -7.98
C LEU A 172 4.78 -12.19 -7.74
N TRP A 173 5.25 -12.85 -8.80
CA TRP A 173 6.33 -13.84 -8.71
C TRP A 173 7.64 -13.19 -8.24
N HIS A 174 8.05 -12.11 -8.90
CA HIS A 174 9.36 -11.49 -8.66
C HIS A 174 9.38 -10.60 -7.42
N SER A 175 8.28 -9.91 -7.11
CA SER A 175 8.22 -9.08 -5.90
C SER A 175 8.11 -9.91 -4.62
N ARG A 176 7.80 -11.21 -4.73
CA ARG A 176 7.49 -12.14 -3.62
C ARG A 176 6.39 -11.59 -2.70
N ILE A 177 5.38 -11.00 -3.32
CA ILE A 177 4.17 -10.54 -2.65
C ILE A 177 3.25 -11.73 -2.41
N LYS A 178 2.86 -11.94 -1.16
CA LYS A 178 2.12 -13.15 -0.75
C LYS A 178 0.62 -12.92 -0.61
N ASP A 179 0.19 -11.75 -0.16
CA ASP A 179 -1.22 -11.47 0.15
C ASP A 179 -1.81 -10.41 -0.79
N LEU A 180 -1.56 -10.53 -2.10
CA LEU A 180 -2.24 -9.66 -3.05
C LEU A 180 -3.67 -10.13 -3.25
N GLN A 181 -4.62 -9.35 -2.75
CA GLN A 181 -6.02 -9.54 -3.12
C GLN A 181 -6.30 -8.77 -4.41
N PRO A 182 -7.22 -9.25 -5.27
CA PRO A 182 -7.68 -8.46 -6.40
C PRO A 182 -8.05 -7.04 -5.98
N SER A 183 -8.75 -6.89 -4.84
CA SER A 183 -9.16 -5.60 -4.28
C SER A 183 -8.01 -4.61 -4.08
N ASN A 184 -6.76 -5.05 -3.96
CA ASN A 184 -5.55 -4.21 -3.85
C ASN A 184 -5.02 -3.70 -5.20
N LEU A 185 -5.62 -4.10 -6.33
CA LEU A 185 -5.23 -3.74 -7.70
C LEU A 185 -6.35 -2.97 -8.41
N LYS A 186 -6.46 -1.66 -8.22
CA LYS A 186 -7.50 -0.84 -8.86
C LYS A 186 -6.93 -0.02 -10.00
N ARG A 187 -7.75 0.33 -11.00
CA ARG A 187 -7.29 1.21 -12.07
C ARG A 187 -7.27 2.66 -11.61
N ASN A 188 -6.15 3.34 -11.85
CA ASN A 188 -6.05 4.78 -11.68
C ASN A 188 -6.65 5.51 -12.89
N GLU A 189 -6.72 6.84 -12.81
CA GLU A 189 -7.22 7.69 -13.89
C GLU A 189 -6.41 7.56 -15.20
N ASP A 190 -5.14 7.14 -15.14
CA ASP A 190 -4.31 6.85 -16.30
C ASP A 190 -4.55 5.46 -16.92
N GLY A 191 -5.50 4.68 -16.39
CA GLY A 191 -5.81 3.32 -16.84
C GLY A 191 -4.80 2.24 -16.39
N LYS A 192 -3.81 2.59 -15.57
CA LYS A 192 -2.84 1.65 -14.97
C LYS A 192 -3.43 1.01 -13.72
N MET A 193 -3.04 -0.23 -13.42
CA MET A 193 -3.35 -0.85 -12.13
C MET A 193 -2.44 -0.27 -11.04
N SER A 194 -3.05 0.32 -10.02
CA SER A 194 -2.37 0.76 -8.81
C SER A 194 -2.42 -0.27 -7.71
N LEU A 195 -1.25 -0.53 -7.14
CA LEU A 195 -1.04 -1.52 -6.09
C LEU A 195 -1.07 -0.86 -4.71
N PHE A 196 -2.19 -1.00 -3.99
CA PHE A 196 -2.37 -0.38 -2.68
C PHE A 196 -2.62 -1.39 -1.57
N ASP A 197 -2.09 -1.10 -0.38
CA ASP A 197 -2.46 -1.75 0.89
C ASP A 197 -2.29 -3.28 1.00
N THR A 198 -1.09 -3.76 0.71
CA THR A 198 -0.72 -5.17 0.80
C THR A 198 0.14 -5.45 2.03
N GLU A 199 -0.27 -6.40 2.85
CA GLU A 199 0.54 -6.89 3.97
C GLU A 199 1.48 -8.00 3.49
N SER A 200 2.62 -8.19 4.16
CA SER A 200 3.49 -9.35 3.90
C SER A 200 3.20 -10.48 4.87
N GLY A 201 2.39 -11.46 4.45
CA GLY A 201 2.29 -12.73 5.16
C GLY A 201 3.56 -13.57 5.03
N SER A 202 3.91 -14.32 6.07
CA SER A 202 4.94 -15.35 6.03
C SER A 202 4.42 -16.61 5.30
N GLU A 203 5.36 -17.42 4.79
CA GLU A 203 5.20 -18.75 4.16
C GLU A 203 3.80 -19.23 3.76
N ARG A 204 3.44 -19.05 2.48
CA ARG A 204 2.57 -19.96 1.71
C ARG A 204 2.47 -19.45 0.27
N PHE A 205 3.35 -19.92 -0.60
CA PHE A 205 3.29 -19.66 -2.05
C PHE A 205 2.05 -20.30 -2.74
N LYS A 206 1.02 -20.67 -1.97
CA LYS A 206 -0.28 -21.15 -2.47
C LYS A 206 -1.41 -20.14 -2.24
N ALA A 207 -1.23 -19.14 -1.35
CA ALA A 207 -2.33 -18.28 -0.93
C ALA A 207 -2.68 -17.14 -1.92
N SER A 208 -1.75 -16.61 -2.71
CA SER A 208 -2.07 -15.60 -3.75
C SER A 208 -2.76 -16.21 -4.99
N PHE A 209 -2.32 -17.40 -5.42
CA PHE A 209 -2.97 -18.20 -6.49
C PHE A 209 -4.40 -18.60 -6.09
N VAL A 210 -4.58 -19.03 -4.84
CA VAL A 210 -5.89 -19.38 -4.30
C VAL A 210 -6.73 -18.15 -4.06
N ALA A 211 -6.20 -17.02 -3.57
CA ALA A 211 -7.01 -15.84 -3.24
C ALA A 211 -7.66 -15.21 -4.49
N ILE A 212 -6.92 -15.07 -5.60
CA ILE A 212 -7.50 -14.59 -6.86
C ILE A 212 -8.52 -15.61 -7.36
N ASN A 213 -8.16 -16.89 -7.50
CA ASN A 213 -9.08 -17.93 -7.96
C ASN A 213 -10.31 -18.11 -7.06
N TYR A 214 -10.18 -17.93 -5.76
CA TYR A 214 -11.24 -18.07 -4.77
C TYR A 214 -12.16 -16.85 -4.75
N TRP A 215 -11.61 -15.63 -4.78
CA TRP A 215 -12.39 -14.42 -4.96
C TRP A 215 -13.22 -14.50 -6.24
N LEU A 216 -12.61 -14.97 -7.32
CA LEU A 216 -13.26 -15.23 -8.58
C LEU A 216 -14.33 -16.33 -8.51
N LYS A 217 -14.05 -17.47 -7.84
CA LYS A 217 -15.00 -18.59 -7.67
C LYS A 217 -16.24 -18.19 -6.85
N ARG A 218 -16.07 -17.38 -5.80
CA ARG A 218 -17.18 -16.83 -4.99
C ARG A 218 -18.05 -15.83 -5.75
N ASN A 219 -17.55 -15.28 -6.86
CA ASN A 219 -18.23 -14.28 -7.67
C ASN A 219 -18.82 -14.87 -8.97
N LYS A 220 -19.01 -16.20 -9.03
CA LYS A 220 -19.43 -16.96 -10.21
C LYS A 220 -20.89 -16.78 -10.64
N GLU A 221 -21.74 -16.19 -9.81
CA GLU A 221 -23.20 -16.21 -10.00
C GLU A 221 -23.75 -15.29 -11.12
N ASN A 222 -22.90 -14.57 -11.85
CA ASN A 222 -23.34 -13.73 -12.96
C ASN A 222 -22.97 -14.33 -14.33
N LYS A 223 -24.00 -14.64 -15.13
CA LYS A 223 -23.93 -15.18 -16.50
C LYS A 223 -23.02 -14.29 -17.38
N GLY A 224 -22.10 -14.91 -18.12
CA GLY A 224 -21.28 -14.24 -19.14
C GLY A 224 -19.76 -14.25 -18.92
N TRP A 225 -19.26 -14.73 -17.78
CA TRP A 225 -17.82 -14.80 -17.51
C TRP A 225 -17.27 -16.23 -17.62
N ASN A 226 -16.34 -16.45 -18.56
CA ASN A 226 -15.72 -17.77 -18.76
C ASN A 226 -14.55 -17.98 -17.77
N TYR A 227 -14.90 -18.39 -16.55
CA TYR A 227 -13.94 -18.74 -15.48
C TYR A 227 -12.92 -19.80 -15.93
N GLN A 228 -13.35 -20.79 -16.72
CA GLN A 228 -12.46 -21.85 -17.21
C GLN A 228 -11.35 -21.27 -18.10
N ARG A 229 -11.71 -20.40 -19.06
CA ARG A 229 -10.75 -19.70 -19.92
C ARG A 229 -9.78 -18.84 -19.12
N PHE A 230 -10.28 -18.07 -18.14
CA PHE A 230 -9.43 -17.27 -17.26
C PHE A 230 -8.43 -18.13 -16.49
N SER A 231 -8.88 -19.22 -15.85
CA SER A 231 -8.02 -20.11 -15.05
C SER A 231 -6.87 -20.67 -15.89
N VAL A 232 -7.17 -21.13 -17.11
CA VAL A 232 -6.15 -21.66 -18.04
C VAL A 232 -5.15 -20.58 -18.46
N LEU A 233 -5.63 -19.38 -18.81
CA LEU A 233 -4.74 -18.27 -19.20
C LEU A 233 -3.87 -17.81 -18.03
N TRP A 234 -4.43 -17.77 -16.83
CA TRP A 234 -3.71 -17.41 -15.60
C TRP A 234 -2.61 -18.41 -15.26
N GLU A 235 -2.89 -19.72 -15.33
CA GLU A 235 -1.86 -20.75 -15.14
C GLU A 235 -0.74 -20.65 -16.17
N LYS A 236 -1.09 -20.41 -17.45
CA LYS A 236 -0.11 -20.18 -18.51
C LYS A 236 0.75 -18.95 -18.22
N ALA A 237 0.14 -17.85 -17.78
CA ALA A 237 0.86 -16.63 -17.38
C ALA A 237 1.82 -16.90 -16.22
N CYS A 238 1.39 -17.63 -15.19
CA CYS A 238 2.22 -18.01 -14.05
C CYS A 238 3.41 -18.87 -14.49
N ARG A 239 3.20 -19.91 -15.32
CA ARG A 239 4.30 -20.73 -15.85
C ARG A 239 5.30 -19.91 -16.66
N LYS A 240 4.82 -18.95 -17.47
CA LYS A 240 5.67 -18.04 -18.24
C LYS A 240 6.48 -17.09 -17.35
N ALA A 241 5.89 -16.56 -16.27
CA ALA A 241 6.60 -15.72 -15.32
C ALA A 241 7.79 -16.46 -14.67
N LYS A 242 7.64 -17.76 -14.36
CA LYS A 242 8.72 -18.58 -13.79
C LYS A 242 9.87 -18.86 -14.74
N LYS A 243 9.58 -19.10 -16.03
CA LYS A 243 10.54 -19.66 -16.99
C LYS A 243 11.52 -18.65 -17.60
N LYS A 244 11.39 -17.34 -17.35
CA LYS A 244 12.07 -16.31 -18.16
C LYS A 244 12.87 -15.25 -17.40
N THR A 245 12.99 -15.33 -16.08
CA THR A 245 13.76 -14.32 -15.34
C THR A 245 14.28 -14.90 -14.02
N PRO A 246 15.57 -14.72 -13.67
CA PRO A 246 16.05 -14.99 -12.33
C PRO A 246 15.26 -14.17 -11.29
N LEU A 247 15.17 -14.67 -10.06
CA LEU A 247 14.53 -13.94 -8.97
C LEU A 247 15.36 -12.69 -8.64
N ILE A 248 14.67 -11.56 -8.52
CA ILE A 248 15.21 -10.25 -8.14
C ILE A 248 15.30 -10.14 -6.62
#